data_AF-A0A444XIF5-F1
#
_entry.id   AF-A0A444XIF5-F1
#
_cell.length_a   1.000
_cell.length_b   1.000
_cell.length_c   1.000
_cell.angle_alpha   90.00
_cell.angle_beta   90.00
_cell.angle_gamma   90.00
#
_symmetry.space_group_name_H-M   'P 1'
#
loop_
_entity.id
_entity.type
_entity.pdbx_description
1 polymer ?
#
loop_
_entity_poly.entity_id
_entity_poly.type
_entity_poly.pdbx_seq_one_letter_code
_entity_poly.pdbx_strand_id
1 'polypeptide(L)'
;MVSAALVRTVIGIIGNVISFGLFFSPAPTFYRIIKKKSVEEFKPDPYIATVLNCAFWVFYGLPFVHPHSVLVVTINGVGLVFETKVIKTKSVEYMPFWLSLTNFLNGVCWTTYALIHPFDIYVLVSNGIGALSGLIQLILYACYCSYNNGENNGDGDDSVSIIVVKGKIELV
;
A
#
# COMPACT_ATOMS: atom_id res chain seq x y z
N MET A 1 -12.29 -25.86 21.97
CA MET A 1 -12.19 -24.41 22.22
C MET A 1 -11.09 -23.86 21.34
N VAL A 2 -11.36 -22.85 20.52
CA VAL A 2 -10.33 -22.20 19.69
C VAL A 2 -9.48 -21.30 20.59
N SER A 3 -8.15 -21.44 20.58
CA SER A 3 -7.25 -20.63 21.40
C SER A 3 -6.95 -19.28 20.71
N ALA A 4 -6.76 -18.22 21.49
CA ALA A 4 -6.39 -16.89 20.96
C ALA A 4 -5.10 -16.92 20.12
N ALA A 5 -4.14 -17.77 20.51
CA ALA A 5 -2.90 -17.98 19.76
C ALA A 5 -3.13 -18.57 18.36
N LEU A 6 -4.10 -19.48 18.22
CA LEU A 6 -4.48 -20.04 16.93
C LEU A 6 -5.10 -18.97 16.04
N VAL A 7 -6.03 -18.16 16.57
CA VAL A 7 -6.65 -17.05 15.83
C VAL A 7 -5.59 -16.03 15.38
N ARG A 8 -4.67 -15.64 16.27
CA ARG A 8 -3.56 -14.72 15.95
C ARG A 8 -2.70 -15.25 14.81
N THR A 9 -2.38 -16.55 14.84
CA THR A 9 -1.56 -17.20 13.80
C THR A 9 -2.28 -17.22 12.46
N VAL A 10 -3.57 -17.60 12.45
CA VAL A 10 -4.37 -17.63 11.23
C VAL A 10 -4.49 -16.24 10.60
N ILE A 11 -4.79 -15.21 11.40
CA ILE A 11 -4.88 -13.83 10.91
C ILE A 11 -3.53 -13.33 10.41
N GLY A 12 -2.45 -13.64 11.11
CA GLY A 12 -1.10 -13.27 10.67
C GLY A 12 -0.69 -13.96 9.37
N ILE A 13 -1.09 -15.22 9.15
CA ILE A 13 -0.90 -15.93 7.87
C ILE A 13 -1.68 -15.24 6.75
N ILE A 14 -2.96 -14.92 6.99
CA ILE A 14 -3.79 -14.20 6.01
C ILE A 14 -3.17 -12.84 5.65
N GLY A 15 -2.74 -12.07 6.66
CA GLY A 15 -2.06 -10.79 6.45
C GLY A 15 -0.76 -10.93 5.64
N ASN A 16 0.03 -11.98 5.90
CA ASN A 16 1.23 -12.29 5.13
C ASN A 16 0.90 -12.59 3.65
N VAL A 17 -0.13 -13.40 3.38
CA VAL A 17 -0.55 -13.74 2.00
C VAL A 17 -1.01 -12.48 1.26
N ILE A 18 -1.82 -11.64 1.90
CA ILE A 18 -2.31 -10.37 1.31
C ILE A 18 -1.13 -9.43 1.02
N SER A 19 -0.22 -9.27 1.97
CA SER A 19 0.99 -8.46 1.81
C SER A 19 1.91 -9.00 0.70
N PHE A 20 2.03 -10.31 0.53
CA PHE A 20 2.77 -10.90 -0.60
C PHE A 20 2.15 -10.50 -1.95
N GLY A 21 0.82 -10.52 -2.04
CA GLY A 21 0.09 -10.01 -3.21
C GLY A 21 0.35 -8.52 -3.45
N LEU A 22 0.40 -7.72 -2.39
CA LEU A 22 0.74 -6.29 -2.45
C LEU A 22 2.13 -6.06 -3.04
N PHE A 23 3.14 -6.80 -2.57
CA PHE A 23 4.51 -6.70 -3.10
C PHE A 23 4.64 -7.17 -4.54
N PHE A 24 3.71 -8.01 -5.02
CA PHE A 24 3.65 -8.46 -6.41
C PHE A 24 2.80 -7.55 -7.32
N SER A 25 2.03 -6.61 -6.76
CA SER A 25 1.24 -5.63 -7.51
C SER A 25 2.02 -4.90 -8.61
N PRO A 26 3.32 -4.57 -8.45
CA PRO A 26 4.11 -3.93 -9.50
C PRO A 26 4.54 -4.86 -10.66
N ALA A 27 4.33 -6.18 -10.59
CA ALA A 27 4.86 -7.12 -11.59
C ALA A 27 4.32 -6.90 -13.03
N PRO A 28 3.02 -6.65 -13.25
CA PRO A 28 2.50 -6.32 -14.59
C PRO A 28 3.09 -5.00 -15.12
N THR A 29 3.32 -4.03 -14.23
CA THR A 29 3.99 -2.77 -14.56
C THR A 29 5.43 -3.01 -15.02
N PHE A 30 6.20 -3.79 -14.27
CA PHE A 30 7.58 -4.15 -14.65
C PHE A 30 7.63 -4.76 -16.06
N TYR A 31 6.70 -5.68 -16.36
CA TYR A 31 6.60 -6.27 -17.69
C TYR A 31 6.39 -5.21 -18.79
N ARG A 32 5.55 -4.20 -18.53
CA ARG A 32 5.29 -3.09 -19.47
C ARG A 32 6.52 -2.21 -19.65
N ILE A 33 7.27 -1.91 -18.59
CA ILE A 33 8.48 -1.09 -18.64
C ILE A 33 9.60 -1.82 -19.40
N ILE A 34 9.79 -3.11 -19.16
CA ILE A 34 10.73 -3.94 -19.93
C ILE A 34 10.39 -3.90 -21.42
N LYS A 35 9.09 -3.95 -21.78
CA LYS A 35 8.63 -3.86 -23.16
C LYS A 35 8.81 -2.46 -23.77
N LYS A 36 8.59 -1.39 -22.99
CA LYS A 36 8.67 0.01 -23.45
C LYS A 36 10.08 0.61 -23.40
N LYS A 37 11.02 -0.02 -22.70
CA LYS A 37 12.41 0.45 -22.48
C LYS A 37 12.52 1.90 -21.96
N SER A 38 11.45 2.41 -21.36
CA SER A 38 11.38 3.75 -20.77
C SER A 38 10.85 3.61 -19.37
N VAL A 39 11.62 4.12 -18.40
CA VAL A 39 11.16 4.27 -17.02
C VAL A 39 10.53 5.65 -16.91
N GLU A 40 9.28 5.73 -16.43
CA GLU A 40 8.72 7.02 -16.00
C GLU A 40 9.64 7.64 -14.92
N GLU A 41 9.50 8.94 -14.68
CA GLU A 41 10.41 9.72 -13.83
C GLU A 41 10.56 9.11 -12.42
N PHE A 42 11.67 8.39 -12.20
CA PHE A 42 11.91 7.65 -10.97
C PHE A 42 12.29 8.58 -9.83
N LYS A 43 11.43 8.67 -8.81
CA LYS A 43 11.74 9.36 -7.54
C LYS A 43 12.21 8.34 -6.50
N PRO A 44 13.50 8.34 -6.10
CA PRO A 44 14.04 7.34 -5.16
C PRO A 44 13.55 7.47 -3.73
N ASP A 45 13.16 8.67 -3.29
CA ASP A 45 12.84 8.99 -1.89
C ASP A 45 11.79 8.06 -1.25
N PRO A 46 10.63 7.79 -1.87
CA PRO A 46 9.63 6.88 -1.31
C PRO A 46 10.16 5.44 -1.15
N TYR A 47 11.03 4.98 -2.04
CA TYR A 47 11.60 3.62 -1.97
C TYR A 47 12.63 3.46 -0.87
N ILE A 48 13.45 4.50 -0.64
CA ILE A 48 14.40 4.49 0.46
C ILE A 48 13.63 4.49 1.79
N ALA A 49 12.54 5.25 1.88
CA ALA A 49 11.68 5.26 3.06
C ALA A 49 11.00 3.90 3.32
N THR A 50 10.51 3.21 2.27
CA THR A 50 9.90 1.87 2.40
C THR A 50 10.92 0.81 2.80
N VAL A 51 12.14 0.85 2.25
CA VAL A 51 13.26 -0.01 2.67
C VAL A 51 13.59 0.18 4.14
N LEU A 52 13.74 1.43 4.59
CA LEU A 52 14.04 1.73 6.00
C LEU A 52 12.91 1.30 6.94
N ASN A 53 11.65 1.54 6.56
CA ASN A 53 10.49 1.07 7.30
C ASN A 53 10.50 -0.46 7.44
N CYS A 54 10.72 -1.19 6.34
CA CYS A 54 10.82 -2.66 6.36
C CYS A 54 11.97 -3.13 7.27
N ALA A 55 13.13 -2.48 7.20
CA ALA A 55 14.27 -2.81 8.04
C ALA A 55 13.97 -2.62 9.53
N PHE A 56 13.29 -1.53 9.90
CA PHE A 56 12.89 -1.29 11.29
C PHE A 56 11.86 -2.31 11.79
N TRP A 57 10.89 -2.70 10.96
CA TRP A 57 9.92 -3.74 11.33
C TRP A 57 10.52 -5.14 11.43
N VAL A 58 11.48 -5.46 10.56
CA VAL A 58 12.28 -6.69 10.68
C VAL A 58 13.00 -6.69 12.02
N PHE A 59 13.72 -5.61 12.35
CA PHE A 59 14.44 -5.50 13.61
C PHE A 59 13.51 -5.62 14.82
N TYR A 60 12.37 -4.91 14.81
CA TYR A 60 11.37 -4.95 15.86
C TYR A 60 10.80 -6.36 16.09
N GLY A 61 10.47 -7.08 15.03
CA GLY A 61 9.84 -8.40 15.14
C GLY A 61 10.78 -9.55 15.51
N LEU A 62 12.10 -9.30 15.57
CA LEU A 62 13.07 -10.34 15.89
C LEU A 62 12.79 -10.95 17.28
N PRO A 63 12.94 -12.27 17.46
CA PRO A 63 12.57 -12.95 18.70
C PRO A 63 13.25 -12.42 19.97
N PHE A 64 14.41 -11.77 19.82
CA PHE A 64 15.16 -11.15 20.92
C PHE A 64 14.69 -9.73 21.27
N VAL A 65 13.99 -9.03 20.36
CA VAL A 65 13.42 -7.68 20.60
C VAL A 65 11.97 -7.80 21.03
N HIS A 66 11.17 -8.56 20.27
CA HIS A 66 9.74 -8.75 20.55
C HIS A 66 9.32 -10.21 20.29
N PRO A 67 9.30 -11.05 21.34
CA PRO A 67 8.76 -12.40 21.26
C PRO A 67 7.31 -12.37 20.74
N HIS A 68 6.90 -13.37 19.95
CA HIS A 68 5.54 -13.49 19.37
C HIS A 68 5.18 -12.51 18.24
N SER A 69 6.16 -11.85 17.61
CA SER A 69 5.95 -11.01 16.41
C SER A 69 6.68 -11.52 15.16
N VAL A 70 7.01 -12.81 15.12
CA VAL A 70 7.78 -13.46 14.02
C VAL A 70 7.10 -13.31 12.65
N LEU A 71 5.76 -13.28 12.60
CA LEU A 71 5.01 -13.08 11.35
C LEU A 71 5.18 -11.66 10.77
N VAL A 72 5.55 -10.67 11.59
CA VAL A 72 5.89 -9.31 11.14
C VAL A 72 7.27 -9.32 10.47
N VAL A 73 8.20 -10.13 10.98
CA VAL A 73 9.56 -10.28 10.40
C VAL A 73 9.49 -10.87 9.00
N THR A 74 8.70 -11.93 8.81
CA THR A 74 8.63 -12.62 7.53
C THR A 74 8.17 -11.69 6.42
N ILE A 75 7.14 -10.89 6.67
CA ILE A 75 6.60 -10.03 5.63
C ILE A 75 7.46 -8.82 5.32
N ASN A 76 8.03 -8.18 6.35
CA ASN A 76 8.90 -7.03 6.16
C ASN A 76 10.25 -7.46 5.56
N GLY A 77 10.71 -8.68 5.83
CA GLY A 77 11.88 -9.27 5.17
C GLY A 77 11.66 -9.47 3.67
N VAL A 78 10.47 -9.94 3.28
CA VAL A 78 10.07 -10.05 1.86
C VAL A 78 10.01 -8.67 1.21
N GLY A 79 9.37 -7.71 1.89
CA GLY A 79 9.31 -6.32 1.44
C GLY A 79 10.69 -5.72 1.18
N LEU A 80 11.64 -5.94 2.08
CA LEU A 80 13.02 -5.48 1.93
C LEU A 80 13.67 -5.99 0.63
N VAL A 81 13.45 -7.25 0.28
CA VAL A 81 13.98 -7.85 -0.96
C VAL A 81 13.31 -7.23 -2.19
N PHE A 82 12.00 -7.02 -2.17
CA PHE A 82 11.25 -6.43 -3.29
C PHE A 82 11.61 -4.96 -3.50
N GLU A 83 11.59 -4.14 -2.45
CA GLU A 83 11.93 -2.71 -2.53
C GLU A 83 13.39 -2.51 -2.98
N THR A 84 14.32 -3.34 -2.51
CA THR A 84 15.72 -3.31 -2.98
C THR A 84 15.83 -3.64 -4.47
N LYS A 85 15.00 -4.55 -4.98
CA LYS A 85 14.94 -4.84 -6.42
C LYS A 85 14.37 -3.67 -7.21
N VAL A 86 13.31 -3.02 -6.71
CA VAL A 86 12.69 -1.85 -7.36
C VAL A 86 13.69 -0.70 -7.50
N ILE A 87 14.48 -0.42 -6.45
CA ILE A 87 15.54 0.62 -6.50
C ILE A 87 16.58 0.28 -7.57
N LYS A 88 17.00 -1.00 -7.65
CA LYS A 88 17.97 -1.44 -8.66
C LYS A 88 17.42 -1.35 -10.09
N THR A 89 16.13 -1.61 -10.29
CA THR A 89 15.50 -1.63 -11.62
C THR A 89 14.92 -0.28 -12.04
N LYS A 90 14.90 0.72 -11.15
CA LYS A 90 14.42 2.10 -11.39
C LYS A 90 13.05 2.18 -12.08
N SER A 91 12.17 1.23 -11.82
CA SER A 91 10.95 1.04 -12.61
C SER A 91 9.73 1.03 -11.69
N VAL A 92 8.91 2.07 -11.80
CA VAL A 92 7.90 2.41 -10.79
C VAL A 92 6.62 2.92 -11.42
N GLU A 93 5.57 2.11 -11.39
CA GLU A 93 4.22 2.56 -11.73
C GLU A 93 3.21 1.73 -10.95
N TYR A 94 2.47 2.41 -10.08
CA TYR A 94 1.44 1.83 -9.23
C TYR A 94 0.06 2.06 -9.83
N MET A 95 -0.84 1.08 -9.72
CA MET A 95 -2.27 1.29 -10.02
C MET A 95 -3.03 1.66 -8.74
N PRO A 96 -3.75 2.79 -8.70
CA PRO A 96 -4.23 3.39 -7.44
C PRO A 96 -5.36 2.62 -6.75
N PHE A 97 -6.27 1.97 -7.48
CA PHE A 97 -7.43 1.30 -6.87
C PHE A 97 -7.05 0.00 -6.14
N TRP A 98 -6.46 -0.96 -6.85
CA TRP A 98 -6.09 -2.25 -6.27
C TRP A 98 -5.04 -2.11 -5.18
N LEU A 99 -4.11 -1.16 -5.32
CA LEU A 99 -3.14 -0.84 -4.29
C LEU A 99 -3.82 -0.35 -3.01
N SER A 100 -4.75 0.60 -3.13
CA SER A 100 -5.49 1.13 -1.99
C SER A 100 -6.34 0.05 -1.30
N LEU A 101 -7.04 -0.79 -2.07
CA LEU A 101 -7.83 -1.90 -1.54
C LEU A 101 -6.98 -2.93 -0.80
N THR A 102 -5.86 -3.35 -1.40
CA THR A 102 -4.95 -4.31 -0.78
C THR A 102 -4.28 -3.71 0.46
N ASN A 103 -3.90 -2.43 0.46
CA ASN A 103 -3.39 -1.73 1.65
C ASN A 103 -4.43 -1.65 2.77
N PHE A 104 -5.69 -1.36 2.44
CA PHE A 104 -6.77 -1.31 3.42
C PHE A 104 -6.98 -2.69 4.07
N LEU A 105 -7.13 -3.74 3.27
CA LEU A 105 -7.30 -5.12 3.77
C LEU A 105 -6.09 -5.58 4.59
N ASN A 106 -4.88 -5.24 4.12
CA ASN A 106 -3.65 -5.52 4.86
C ASN A 106 -3.64 -4.81 6.22
N GLY A 107 -3.97 -3.51 6.24
CA GLY A 107 -4.08 -2.73 7.48
C GLY A 107 -5.09 -3.31 8.45
N VAL A 108 -6.26 -3.75 7.97
CA VAL A 108 -7.29 -4.43 8.79
C VAL A 108 -6.74 -5.73 9.38
N CYS A 109 -6.04 -6.55 8.59
CA CYS A 109 -5.45 -7.80 9.07
C CYS A 109 -4.41 -7.56 10.18
N TRP A 110 -3.50 -6.59 10.01
CA TRP A 110 -2.47 -6.29 11.00
C TRP A 110 -3.00 -5.58 12.25
N THR A 111 -4.00 -4.70 12.09
CA THR A 111 -4.74 -4.09 13.20
C THR A 111 -5.43 -5.18 14.03
N THR A 112 -6.08 -6.16 13.37
CA THR A 112 -6.72 -7.28 14.04
C THR A 112 -5.70 -8.20 14.72
N TYR A 113 -4.56 -8.47 14.07
CA TYR A 113 -3.45 -9.22 14.65
C TYR A 113 -2.94 -8.58 15.95
N ALA A 114 -2.80 -7.26 15.96
CA ALA A 114 -2.33 -6.48 17.11
C ALA A 114 -3.32 -6.45 18.28
N LEU A 115 -4.63 -6.56 18.00
CA LEU A 115 -5.68 -6.60 19.02
C LEU A 115 -5.76 -7.95 19.74
N ILE A 116 -5.26 -9.04 19.14
CA ILE A 116 -5.31 -10.38 19.73
C ILE A 116 -4.15 -10.59 20.70
N HIS A 117 -4.48 -11.08 21.90
CA HIS A 117 -3.51 -11.29 22.98
C HIS A 117 -2.25 -12.06 22.54
N PRO A 118 -1.04 -11.57 22.86
CA PRO A 118 -0.76 -10.33 23.60
C PRO A 118 -0.97 -9.08 22.74
N PHE A 119 -1.60 -8.06 23.33
CA PHE A 119 -1.90 -6.80 22.67
C PHE A 119 -0.62 -6.06 22.29
N ASP A 120 -0.50 -5.68 21.01
CA ASP A 120 0.68 -4.99 20.45
C ASP A 120 0.29 -3.57 20.00
N ILE A 121 0.50 -2.60 20.89
CA ILE A 121 0.08 -1.21 20.64
C ILE A 121 0.83 -0.56 19.47
N TYR A 122 2.08 -0.98 19.20
CA TYR A 122 2.91 -0.39 18.16
C TYR A 122 2.47 -0.84 16.77
N VAL A 123 2.19 -2.16 16.63
CA VAL A 123 1.59 -2.69 15.41
C VAL A 123 0.17 -2.13 15.22
N LEU A 124 -0.60 -1.95 16.29
CA LEU A 124 -1.95 -1.40 16.21
C LEU A 124 -1.98 0.03 15.69
N VAL A 125 -1.22 0.93 16.30
CA VAL A 125 -1.26 2.37 15.95
C VAL A 125 -0.79 2.57 14.50
N SER A 126 0.31 1.93 14.12
CA SER A 126 0.86 2.05 12.76
C SER A 126 -0.09 1.51 11.68
N ASN A 127 -0.62 0.29 11.86
CA ASN A 127 -1.50 -0.33 10.87
C ASN A 127 -2.92 0.23 10.88
N GLY A 128 -3.39 0.70 12.04
CA GLY A 128 -4.69 1.37 12.17
C GLY A 128 -4.74 2.69 11.40
N ILE A 129 -3.68 3.50 11.49
CA ILE A 129 -3.54 4.73 10.68
C ILE A 129 -3.49 4.37 9.18
N GLY A 130 -2.72 3.35 8.81
CA GLY A 130 -2.63 2.87 7.43
C GLY A 130 -3.99 2.42 6.89
N ALA A 131 -4.75 1.64 7.65
CA ALA A 131 -6.10 1.20 7.29
C ALA A 131 -7.05 2.39 7.10
N LEU A 132 -7.04 3.36 8.02
CA LEU A 132 -7.86 4.56 7.88
C LEU A 132 -7.52 5.36 6.62
N SER A 133 -6.22 5.55 6.34
CA SER A 133 -5.78 6.24 5.11
C SER A 133 -6.18 5.49 3.83
N GLY A 134 -6.08 4.16 3.81
CA GLY A 134 -6.51 3.34 2.67
C GLY A 134 -8.02 3.42 2.44
N LEU A 135 -8.81 3.43 3.53
CA LEU A 135 -10.26 3.61 3.45
C LEU A 135 -10.62 4.98 2.85
N ILE A 136 -9.94 6.05 3.29
CA ILE A 136 -10.12 7.40 2.74
C ILE A 136 -9.79 7.40 1.24
N GLN A 137 -8.69 6.77 0.82
CA GLN A 137 -8.31 6.66 -0.59
C GLN A 137 -9.36 5.91 -1.42
N LEU A 138 -9.94 4.83 -0.89
CA LEU A 138 -11.03 4.10 -1.57
C LEU A 138 -12.29 4.96 -1.73
N ILE A 139 -12.67 5.70 -0.69
CA ILE A 139 -13.83 6.61 -0.72
C ILE A 139 -13.60 7.70 -1.76
N LEU A 140 -12.42 8.35 -1.75
CA LEU A 140 -12.08 9.39 -2.72
C LEU A 140 -12.10 8.87 -4.16
N TYR A 141 -11.54 7.68 -4.40
CA TYR A 141 -11.60 7.05 -5.73
C TYR A 141 -13.04 6.77 -6.17
N ALA A 142 -13.87 6.21 -5.28
CA ALA A 142 -15.28 5.94 -5.58
C ALA A 142 -16.04 7.23 -5.91
N CYS A 143 -15.87 8.29 -5.11
CA CYS A 143 -16.47 9.60 -5.36
C CYS A 143 -16.03 10.20 -6.70
N TYR A 144 -14.74 10.13 -7.02
CA TYR A 144 -14.20 10.64 -8.29
C TYR A 144 -14.76 9.87 -9.50
N CYS A 145 -14.81 8.54 -9.42
CA CYS A 145 -15.42 7.72 -10.48
C CYS A 145 -16.91 8.00 -10.65
N SER A 146 -17.66 8.17 -9.56
CA SER A 146 -19.09 8.53 -9.61
C SER A 146 -19.32 9.92 -10.21
N TYR A 147 -18.46 10.89 -9.90
CA TYR A 147 -18.52 12.23 -10.46
C TYR A 147 -18.28 12.22 -11.98
N ASN A 148 -17.18 11.59 -12.42
CA ASN A 148 -16.84 11.51 -13.84
C ASN A 148 -17.87 10.71 -14.68
N ASN A 149 -18.56 9.74 -14.07
CA ASN A 149 -19.63 8.98 -14.74
C ASN A 149 -20.95 9.78 -14.82
N GLY A 150 -21.16 10.76 -13.93
CA GLY A 150 -22.27 11.70 -14.00
C GLY A 150 -22.08 12.75 -15.09
N GLU A 151 -20.85 13.24 -15.28
CA GLU A 151 -20.49 14.16 -16.36
C GLU A 151 -20.68 13.52 -17.74
N ASN A 152 -20.18 12.28 -17.94
CA ASN A 152 -20.33 11.57 -19.21
C ASN A 152 -21.77 11.16 -19.58
N ASN A 153 -22.70 11.13 -18.62
CA ASN A 153 -24.13 10.86 -18.88
C ASN A 153 -24.99 12.14 -18.93
N GLY A 154 -24.41 13.29 -18.60
CA GLY A 154 -25.11 14.58 -18.52
C GLY A 154 -24.76 15.56 -19.65
N ASP A 155 -23.69 15.32 -20.40
CA ASP A 155 -23.23 16.29 -21.41
C ASP A 155 -23.82 16.00 -22.79
N GLY A 156 -25.10 16.37 -22.90
CA GLY A 156 -25.77 16.69 -24.15
C GLY A 156 -26.20 18.16 -24.22
N ASP A 157 -25.57 19.08 -23.47
CA ASP A 157 -25.88 20.52 -23.54
C ASP A 157 -24.77 21.45 -22.95
N ASP A 158 -23.85 21.89 -23.82
CA ASP A 158 -23.09 23.15 -23.84
C ASP A 158 -22.87 23.99 -22.55
N SER A 159 -22.11 23.53 -21.53
CA SER A 159 -21.53 24.48 -20.54
C SER A 159 -20.46 23.97 -19.53
N VAL A 160 -19.30 23.41 -19.92
CA VAL A 160 -18.15 23.31 -18.99
C VAL A 160 -16.79 23.62 -19.64
N SER A 161 -16.69 24.84 -20.16
CA SER A 161 -15.43 25.45 -20.64
C SER A 161 -14.62 26.16 -19.54
N ILE A 162 -14.85 25.90 -18.23
CA ILE A 162 -14.39 26.82 -17.16
C ILE A 162 -13.33 26.26 -16.18
N ILE A 163 -13.07 24.95 -16.06
CA ILE A 163 -12.16 24.44 -15.01
C ILE A 163 -10.77 23.97 -15.53
N VAL A 164 -10.60 23.68 -16.82
CA VAL A 164 -9.33 23.10 -17.32
C VAL A 164 -8.26 24.14 -17.70
N VAL A 165 -8.57 25.44 -17.72
CA VAL A 165 -7.64 26.48 -18.17
C VAL A 165 -7.19 27.39 -17.02
N LYS A 166 -6.15 27.00 -16.27
CA LYS A 166 -5.13 27.92 -15.73
C LYS A 166 -4.02 27.15 -14.98
N GLY A 167 -3.17 26.50 -15.75
CA GLY A 167 -1.88 25.95 -15.32
C GLY A 167 -0.68 26.65 -15.96
N LYS A 168 -0.78 27.96 -16.23
CA LYS A 168 0.34 28.76 -16.77
C LYS A 168 0.93 29.60 -15.64
N ILE A 169 2.13 29.22 -15.19
CA ILE A 169 3.01 30.10 -14.41
C ILE A 169 3.87 30.82 -15.44
N GLU A 170 3.61 32.11 -15.67
CA GLU A 170 4.55 32.97 -16.39
C GLU A 170 5.52 33.55 -15.35
N LEU A 171 6.81 33.23 -15.52
CA LEU A 171 7.91 33.95 -14.87
C LEU A 171 8.22 35.15 -15.75
N VAL A 172 8.06 36.35 -15.18
CA VAL A 172 8.60 37.60 -15.74
C VAL A 172 10.11 37.59 -15.59
#